data_AF-A0AAW1JPI0-F1
#
_entry.id   AF-A0AAW1JPI0-F1
#
_cell.length_a   1.000
_cell.length_b   1.000
_cell.length_c   1.000
_cell.angle_alpha   90.00
_cell.angle_beta   90.00
_cell.angle_gamma   90.00
#
_symmetry.space_group_name_H-M   'P 1'
#
loop_
_entity.id
_entity.type
_entity.pdbx_description
1 polymer ?
#
loop_
_entity_poly.entity_id
_entity_poly.type
_entity_poly.pdbx_seq_one_letter_code
_entity_poly.pdbx_strand_id
1 'polypeptide(L)'
;MPGIINYTQIPTFSPNFHLTKPKFKYLIKASSKNSEETVKSTNNEECRTKIRIKVPENFEPPEPIRFKSRADRRGDTIGAATALLFRLASGVFVSGYSAEFVPKDAIPSDRYAFEIAGSKLKESSKLGPRPEKPIEIYEYESCPFCRKVREIVSILDLDVLFYPCPKNGPNFRPKVVEMGGKKQFPYMVDPNTGVEMYESDDIIKYLVNKYGDGEVPCLLSLGPLTTLSTGFALMGRFGRGHSYTPAKSPPQPLVLWAYEGSPFCKVVREVLVELELPHIQRSCARGSPKRQELFDRIGHFQVPFLEDPNTGVEMFESAEIVDYLRATYAL
;
A
#
# COMPACT_ATOMS: atom_id res chain seq x y z
N MET A 1 76.70 22.62 -15.39
CA MET A 1 75.51 22.94 -14.59
C MET A 1 74.28 22.69 -15.46
N PRO A 2 73.43 21.72 -15.11
CA PRO A 2 72.31 21.28 -15.95
C PRO A 2 71.12 22.25 -15.84
N GLY A 3 70.38 22.39 -16.94
CA GLY A 3 69.20 23.24 -17.05
C GLY A 3 67.96 22.66 -16.39
N ILE A 4 67.01 23.55 -16.08
CA ILE A 4 65.65 23.18 -15.65
C ILE A 4 64.64 23.94 -16.51
N ILE A 5 63.69 23.16 -17.00
CA ILE A 5 62.70 23.41 -18.04
C ILE A 5 61.48 24.13 -17.43
N ASN A 6 60.99 25.15 -18.13
CA ASN A 6 59.72 25.83 -17.84
C ASN A 6 58.54 24.88 -18.09
N TYR A 7 57.74 24.60 -17.07
CA TYR A 7 56.48 23.89 -17.18
C TYR A 7 55.36 24.85 -17.64
N THR A 8 54.89 24.67 -18.88
CA THR A 8 53.64 25.22 -19.38
C THR A 8 52.45 24.51 -18.74
N GLN A 9 51.51 25.29 -18.21
CA GLN A 9 50.26 24.79 -17.63
C GLN A 9 49.37 24.16 -18.72
N ILE A 10 48.89 22.94 -18.45
CA ILE A 10 47.90 22.23 -19.28
C ILE A 10 46.51 22.79 -18.94
N PRO A 11 45.67 23.16 -19.93
CA PRO A 11 44.34 23.69 -19.68
C PRO A 11 43.38 22.60 -19.18
N THR A 12 42.66 22.91 -18.10
CA THR A 12 41.57 22.11 -17.55
C THR A 12 40.34 22.17 -18.45
N PHE A 13 40.02 21.05 -19.11
CA PHE A 13 38.81 20.90 -19.90
C PHE A 13 37.62 20.62 -18.98
N SER A 14 36.74 21.61 -18.79
CA SER A 14 35.45 21.44 -18.09
C SER A 14 34.33 21.29 -19.12
N PRO A 15 33.64 20.14 -19.22
CA PRO A 15 32.50 20.02 -20.11
C PRO A 15 31.27 20.67 -19.46
N ASN A 16 30.89 21.85 -19.97
CA ASN A 16 29.59 22.46 -19.71
C ASN A 16 28.49 21.66 -20.41
N PHE A 17 27.90 20.68 -19.72
CA PHE A 17 26.63 20.09 -20.16
C PHE A 17 25.48 21.01 -19.74
N HIS A 18 25.08 21.92 -20.63
CA HIS A 18 23.78 22.56 -20.57
C HIS A 18 22.69 21.51 -20.81
N LEU A 19 22.09 20.97 -19.74
CA LEU A 19 20.80 20.28 -19.86
C LEU A 19 19.70 21.31 -20.09
N THR A 20 19.22 21.34 -21.32
CA THR A 20 18.00 22.04 -21.70
C THR A 20 16.79 21.39 -21.01
N LYS A 21 16.04 22.18 -20.22
CA LYS A 21 14.76 21.74 -19.65
C LYS A 21 13.77 21.50 -20.80
N PRO A 22 13.15 20.32 -20.95
CA PRO A 22 12.06 20.16 -21.90
C PRO A 22 10.83 20.91 -21.39
N LYS A 23 10.32 21.86 -22.18
CA LYS A 23 9.01 22.48 -21.95
C LYS A 23 7.92 21.48 -22.37
N PHE A 24 7.46 20.64 -21.45
CA PHE A 24 6.21 19.90 -21.65
C PHE A 24 5.03 20.85 -21.45
N LYS A 25 4.28 21.11 -22.53
CA LYS A 25 2.98 21.78 -22.47
C LYS A 25 1.96 20.75 -21.98
N TYR A 26 1.51 20.89 -20.73
CA TYR A 26 0.31 20.19 -20.27
C TYR A 26 -0.92 20.83 -20.95
N LEU A 27 -1.67 20.04 -21.72
CA LEU A 27 -2.98 20.43 -22.21
C LEU A 27 -3.99 20.13 -21.08
N ILE A 28 -4.20 21.12 -20.20
CA ILE A 28 -5.26 21.08 -19.19
C ILE A 28 -6.58 21.19 -19.94
N LYS A 29 -7.35 20.10 -20.02
CA LYS A 29 -8.72 20.14 -20.54
C LYS A 29 -9.67 20.46 -19.38
N ALA A 30 -9.75 21.75 -19.03
CA ALA A 30 -10.86 22.24 -18.22
C ALA A 30 -12.11 22.30 -19.10
N SER A 31 -13.10 21.45 -18.82
CA SER A 31 -14.43 21.54 -19.43
C SER A 31 -15.43 21.96 -18.37
N SER A 32 -15.57 23.27 -18.18
CA SER A 32 -16.72 23.87 -17.51
C SER A 32 -17.83 24.05 -18.55
N LYS A 33 -18.93 23.32 -18.41
CA LYS A 33 -20.23 23.73 -18.94
C LYS A 33 -21.27 23.57 -17.85
N ASN A 34 -21.68 24.71 -17.30
CA ASN A 34 -22.98 24.85 -16.65
C ASN A 34 -24.06 24.71 -17.73
N SER A 35 -24.99 23.80 -17.49
CA SER A 35 -26.31 23.85 -18.09
C SER A 35 -27.29 23.42 -17.01
N GLU A 36 -28.04 24.40 -16.51
CA GLU A 36 -29.22 24.22 -15.69
C GLU A 36 -30.27 23.47 -16.52
N GLU A 37 -30.57 22.24 -16.12
CA GLU A 37 -31.79 21.56 -16.54
C GLU A 37 -32.56 21.08 -15.31
N THR A 38 -33.73 21.67 -15.14
CA THR A 38 -34.73 21.38 -14.12
C THR A 38 -35.30 19.98 -14.34
N VAL A 39 -34.78 18.97 -13.63
CA VAL A 39 -35.37 17.63 -13.62
C VAL A 39 -36.27 17.47 -12.40
N LYS A 40 -37.55 17.25 -12.70
CA LYS A 40 -38.64 17.00 -11.76
C LYS A 40 -38.29 15.90 -10.75
N SER A 41 -38.70 16.17 -9.52
CA SER A 41 -38.71 15.28 -8.38
C SER A 41 -39.44 13.97 -8.71
N THR A 42 -38.69 12.88 -8.81
CA THR A 42 -39.24 11.52 -8.72
C THR A 42 -38.53 10.82 -7.58
N ASN A 43 -39.30 10.44 -6.58
CA ASN A 43 -38.87 9.71 -5.38
C ASN A 43 -38.03 8.49 -5.76
N ASN A 44 -36.73 8.53 -5.46
CA ASN A 44 -35.83 7.39 -5.53
C ASN A 44 -35.50 6.90 -4.11
N GLU A 45 -36.54 6.65 -3.31
CA GLU A 45 -36.41 5.96 -2.02
C GLU A 45 -36.49 4.42 -2.15
N GLU A 46 -36.71 3.88 -3.34
CA GLU A 46 -36.84 2.43 -3.57
C GLU A 46 -35.75 1.87 -4.50
N CYS A 47 -34.49 1.82 -4.04
CA CYS A 47 -33.53 0.76 -4.41
C CYS A 47 -32.24 0.85 -3.57
N ARG A 48 -32.36 0.78 -2.25
CA ARG A 48 -31.20 0.54 -1.36
C ARG A 48 -31.60 -0.52 -0.35
N THR A 49 -31.97 -1.68 -0.85
CA THR A 49 -32.02 -2.92 -0.06
C THR A 49 -30.61 -3.12 0.49
N LYS A 50 -30.36 -2.66 1.72
CA LYS A 50 -29.10 -2.91 2.44
C LYS A 50 -28.96 -4.42 2.54
N ILE A 51 -28.17 -5.04 1.66
CA ILE A 51 -27.74 -6.41 1.84
C ILE A 51 -27.03 -6.43 3.19
N ARG A 52 -27.69 -7.00 4.20
CA ARG A 52 -27.14 -7.08 5.55
C ARG A 52 -26.15 -8.23 5.53
N ILE A 53 -24.88 -7.89 5.37
CA ILE A 53 -23.78 -8.85 5.52
C ILE A 53 -23.84 -9.37 6.94
N LYS A 54 -23.87 -10.70 7.08
CA LYS A 54 -23.93 -11.38 8.37
C LYS A 54 -22.58 -11.99 8.66
N VAL A 55 -22.20 -11.95 9.93
CA VAL A 55 -21.08 -12.71 10.46
C VAL A 55 -21.36 -14.22 10.27
N PRO A 56 -20.34 -15.06 10.00
CA PRO A 56 -20.50 -16.50 9.95
C PRO A 56 -21.09 -17.08 11.25
N GLU A 57 -21.81 -18.20 11.16
CA GLU A 57 -22.39 -18.86 12.34
C GLU A 57 -21.29 -19.31 13.33
N ASN A 58 -21.52 -19.10 14.63
CA ASN A 58 -20.58 -19.43 15.71
C ASN A 58 -19.19 -18.79 15.58
N PHE A 59 -19.09 -17.61 14.96
CA PHE A 59 -17.84 -16.88 14.82
C PHE A 59 -17.46 -16.13 16.10
N GLU A 60 -16.28 -16.41 16.62
CA GLU A 60 -15.62 -15.61 17.66
C GLU A 60 -14.27 -15.11 17.12
N PRO A 61 -13.94 -13.82 17.29
CA PRO A 61 -12.62 -13.32 16.94
C PRO A 61 -11.52 -14.09 17.68
N PRO A 62 -10.44 -14.48 16.99
CA PRO A 62 -9.35 -15.23 17.62
C PRO A 62 -8.60 -14.36 18.62
N GLU A 63 -8.12 -14.97 19.71
CA GLU A 63 -7.15 -14.33 20.59
C GLU A 63 -5.82 -14.13 19.84
N PRO A 64 -5.18 -12.95 19.96
CA PRO A 64 -3.93 -12.67 19.26
C PRO A 64 -2.76 -13.48 19.82
N ILE A 65 -2.02 -14.16 18.94
CA ILE A 65 -0.84 -14.95 19.31
C ILE A 65 0.39 -14.46 18.55
N ARG A 66 1.35 -13.88 19.27
CA ARG A 66 2.58 -13.36 18.66
C ARG A 66 3.38 -14.44 17.94
N PHE A 67 3.76 -14.16 16.70
CA PHE A 67 4.67 -14.96 15.87
C PHE A 67 4.22 -16.40 15.61
N LYS A 68 2.97 -16.75 15.92
CA LYS A 68 2.42 -18.06 15.60
C LYS A 68 1.67 -17.96 14.28
N SER A 69 1.90 -18.93 13.41
CA SER A 69 1.11 -19.12 12.19
C SER A 69 0.42 -20.47 12.25
N ARG A 70 -0.83 -20.51 11.77
CA ARG A 70 -1.59 -21.76 11.68
C ARG A 70 -0.83 -22.77 10.81
N ALA A 71 -0.72 -24.01 11.30
CA ALA A 71 0.19 -25.00 10.73
C ALA A 71 -0.13 -25.38 9.28
N ASP A 72 -1.42 -25.47 8.94
CA ASP A 72 -1.96 -25.71 7.60
C ASP A 72 -1.68 -24.56 6.61
N ARG A 73 -1.47 -23.33 7.10
CA ARG A 73 -1.22 -22.13 6.29
C ARG A 73 0.25 -21.68 6.25
N ARG A 74 1.17 -22.47 6.80
CA ARG A 74 2.62 -22.13 6.80
C ARG A 74 3.18 -21.98 5.39
N GLY A 75 2.77 -22.85 4.47
CA GLY A 75 3.20 -22.78 3.06
C GLY A 75 2.82 -21.47 2.38
N ASP A 76 1.63 -20.94 2.68
CA ASP A 76 1.18 -19.65 2.16
C ASP A 76 2.07 -18.50 2.65
N THR A 77 2.40 -18.49 3.94
CA THR A 77 3.26 -17.47 4.55
C THR A 77 4.69 -17.54 4.02
N ILE A 78 5.26 -18.75 3.88
CA ILE A 78 6.60 -18.96 3.31
C ILE A 78 6.64 -18.48 1.86
N GLY A 79 5.63 -18.87 1.06
CA GLY A 79 5.50 -18.40 -0.33
C GLY A 79 5.43 -16.87 -0.41
N ALA A 80 4.66 -16.23 0.47
CA ALA A 80 4.55 -14.78 0.55
C ALA A 80 5.87 -14.10 0.97
N ALA A 81 6.67 -14.74 1.83
CA ALA A 81 7.95 -14.22 2.29
C ALA A 81 9.01 -14.12 1.17
N THR A 82 8.83 -14.83 0.05
CA THR A 82 9.67 -14.73 -1.15
C THR A 82 9.86 -13.28 -1.62
N ALA A 83 8.83 -12.44 -1.45
CA ALA A 83 8.92 -11.03 -1.79
C ALA A 83 9.95 -10.25 -0.96
N LEU A 84 10.11 -10.58 0.34
CA LEU A 84 11.12 -9.93 1.19
C LEU A 84 12.53 -10.19 0.67
N LEU A 85 12.79 -11.39 0.17
CA LEU A 85 14.07 -11.78 -0.41
C LEU A 85 14.35 -10.99 -1.70
N PHE A 86 13.46 -11.07 -2.69
CA PHE A 86 13.71 -10.45 -4.00
C PHE A 86 13.62 -8.94 -4.00
N ARG A 87 12.93 -8.34 -3.03
CA ARG A 87 12.81 -6.90 -2.88
C ARG A 87 13.72 -6.33 -1.81
N LEU A 88 14.63 -7.12 -1.25
CA LEU A 88 15.61 -6.69 -0.26
C LEU A 88 14.96 -5.89 0.88
N ALA A 89 13.83 -6.40 1.41
CA ALA A 89 13.01 -5.74 2.42
C ALA A 89 12.45 -4.34 2.06
N SER A 90 12.39 -3.96 0.78
CA SER A 90 11.68 -2.76 0.33
C SER A 90 10.22 -2.77 0.81
N GLY A 91 9.77 -1.63 1.35
CA GLY A 91 8.43 -1.52 1.94
C GLY A 91 8.30 -2.07 3.36
N VAL A 92 9.38 -2.53 4.01
CA VAL A 92 9.36 -2.93 5.44
C VAL A 92 9.48 -1.72 6.37
N PHE A 93 10.24 -0.71 5.96
CA PHE A 93 10.56 0.48 6.77
C PHE A 93 9.94 1.72 6.16
N VAL A 94 9.53 2.66 7.00
CA VAL A 94 9.09 3.98 6.56
C VAL A 94 10.29 4.88 6.19
N SER A 95 10.02 6.02 5.53
CA SER A 95 11.06 6.99 5.18
C SER A 95 11.71 7.59 6.43
N GLY A 96 13.03 7.78 6.35
CA GLY A 96 13.86 8.25 7.46
C GLY A 96 13.90 7.31 8.67
N TYR A 97 13.59 6.02 8.49
CA TYR A 97 13.64 5.04 9.57
C TYR A 97 15.02 5.02 10.25
N SER A 98 15.02 5.11 11.57
CA SER A 98 16.19 4.93 12.41
C SER A 98 15.81 4.14 13.66
N ALA A 99 16.74 3.33 14.15
CA ALA A 99 16.50 2.48 15.31
C ALA A 99 17.72 2.38 16.21
N GLU A 100 17.46 2.36 17.52
CA GLU A 100 18.47 2.26 18.57
C GLU A 100 18.07 1.17 19.56
N PHE A 101 19.00 0.29 19.91
CA PHE A 101 18.80 -0.68 20.98
C PHE A 101 18.97 0.01 22.32
N VAL A 102 17.93 -0.03 23.14
CA VAL A 102 17.92 0.57 24.48
C VAL A 102 17.57 -0.49 25.53
N PRO A 103 18.03 -0.29 26.79
CA PRO A 103 17.61 -1.13 27.91
C PRO A 103 16.08 -1.21 28.06
N LYS A 104 15.57 -2.32 28.62
CA LYS A 104 14.12 -2.60 28.71
C LYS A 104 13.34 -1.53 29.49
N ASP A 105 13.98 -0.94 30.49
CA ASP A 105 13.48 0.13 31.36
C ASP A 105 13.51 1.52 30.71
N ALA A 106 14.25 1.69 29.61
CA ALA A 106 14.38 2.99 28.93
C ALA A 106 13.13 3.40 28.14
N ILE A 107 12.26 2.45 27.79
CA ILE A 107 10.98 2.74 27.12
C ILE A 107 9.84 2.37 28.07
N PRO A 108 8.97 3.32 28.45
CA PRO A 108 7.88 3.03 29.37
C PRO A 108 6.87 2.04 28.78
N SER A 109 6.09 1.37 29.64
CA SER A 109 5.20 0.26 29.23
C SER A 109 4.00 0.67 28.39
N ASP A 110 3.63 1.95 28.43
CA ASP A 110 2.59 2.56 27.59
C ASP A 110 3.06 2.83 26.15
N ARG A 111 4.36 2.71 25.88
CA ARG A 111 4.92 2.87 24.54
C ARG A 111 5.15 1.53 23.87
N TYR A 112 4.65 1.39 22.64
CA TYR A 112 5.00 0.29 21.77
C TYR A 112 6.51 0.27 21.54
N ALA A 113 7.12 -0.88 21.79
CA ALA A 113 8.48 -1.16 21.40
C ALA A 113 8.63 -2.65 21.07
N PHE A 114 9.48 -2.93 20.08
CA PHE A 114 9.86 -4.30 19.79
C PHE A 114 10.92 -4.77 20.79
N GLU A 115 10.59 -5.78 21.60
CA GLU A 115 11.51 -6.38 22.58
C GLU A 115 12.24 -7.58 21.95
N ILE A 116 13.57 -7.61 22.07
CA ILE A 116 14.40 -8.72 21.62
C ILE A 116 15.60 -8.89 22.58
N ALA A 117 15.80 -10.11 23.06
CA ALA A 117 16.93 -10.49 23.93
C ALA A 117 17.14 -9.57 25.16
N GLY A 118 16.05 -9.08 25.77
CA GLY A 118 16.11 -8.20 26.95
C GLY A 118 16.36 -6.72 26.64
N SER A 119 16.51 -6.35 25.37
CA SER A 119 16.57 -4.96 24.90
C SER A 119 15.28 -4.59 24.19
N LYS A 120 14.96 -3.29 24.18
CA LYS A 120 13.89 -2.74 23.35
C LYS A 120 14.49 -1.97 22.18
N LEU A 121 13.81 -2.00 21.04
CA LEU A 121 14.19 -1.23 19.87
C LEU A 121 13.40 0.08 19.85
N LYS A 122 14.08 1.19 20.09
CA LYS A 122 13.52 2.53 19.95
C LYS A 122 13.55 2.92 18.48
N GLU A 123 12.37 3.03 17.87
CA GLU A 123 12.23 3.35 16.46
C GLU A 123 11.84 4.81 16.27
N SER A 124 12.30 5.43 15.18
CA SER A 124 11.93 6.77 14.76
C SER A 124 11.83 6.84 13.24
N SER A 125 11.19 7.88 12.73
CA SER A 125 10.96 8.09 11.30
C SER A 125 10.87 9.58 10.97
N LYS A 126 10.97 9.91 9.67
CA LYS A 126 10.81 11.27 9.14
C LYS A 126 9.73 11.25 8.07
N LEU A 127 8.48 11.34 8.51
CA LEU A 127 7.31 11.29 7.63
C LEU A 127 6.98 12.67 7.05
N GLY A 128 6.53 12.70 5.80
CA GLY A 128 6.04 13.91 5.14
C GLY A 128 4.60 14.27 5.54
N PRO A 129 3.96 15.26 4.88
CA PRO A 129 2.58 15.62 5.17
C PRO A 129 1.63 14.44 4.95
N ARG A 130 0.55 14.38 5.73
CA ARG A 130 -0.48 13.34 5.61
C ARG A 130 -1.65 13.88 4.77
N PRO A 131 -2.20 13.09 3.82
CA PRO A 131 -3.38 13.50 3.08
C PRO A 131 -4.60 13.61 4.01
N GLU A 132 -5.46 14.60 3.80
CA GLU A 132 -6.69 14.79 4.59
C GLU A 132 -7.75 13.72 4.24
N LYS A 133 -7.82 13.38 2.95
CA LYS A 133 -8.67 12.32 2.40
C LYS A 133 -7.78 11.17 1.89
N PRO A 134 -8.13 9.91 2.12
CA PRO A 134 -7.38 8.79 1.58
C PRO A 134 -7.22 8.89 0.07
N ILE A 135 -5.99 8.66 -0.41
CA ILE A 135 -5.70 8.54 -1.84
C ILE A 135 -6.36 7.25 -2.33
N GLU A 136 -6.96 7.27 -3.50
CA GLU A 136 -7.59 6.10 -4.11
C GLU A 136 -6.61 5.42 -5.06
N ILE A 137 -6.43 4.11 -4.93
CA ILE A 137 -5.55 3.34 -5.81
C ILE A 137 -6.28 2.10 -6.33
N TYR A 138 -6.41 2.02 -7.65
CA TYR A 138 -7.01 0.90 -8.37
C TYR A 138 -5.90 -0.07 -8.79
N GLU A 139 -5.91 -1.27 -8.23
CA GLU A 139 -4.77 -2.17 -8.30
C GLU A 139 -5.13 -3.65 -8.09
N TYR A 140 -4.18 -4.56 -8.33
CA TYR A 140 -4.32 -5.96 -7.91
C TYR A 140 -2.98 -6.57 -7.49
N GLU A 141 -3.05 -7.57 -6.61
CA GLU A 141 -1.89 -8.11 -5.91
C GLU A 141 -0.85 -8.74 -6.86
N SER A 142 -1.30 -9.45 -7.91
CA SER A 142 -0.44 -10.15 -8.87
C SER A 142 0.13 -9.24 -9.98
N CYS A 143 0.29 -7.93 -9.72
CA CYS A 143 0.84 -6.96 -10.66
C CYS A 143 2.17 -6.39 -10.15
N PRO A 144 3.29 -6.55 -10.89
CA PRO A 144 4.57 -5.99 -10.48
C PRO A 144 4.54 -4.47 -10.36
N PHE A 145 3.82 -3.78 -11.25
CA PHE A 145 3.69 -2.32 -11.22
C PHE A 145 2.87 -1.83 -10.02
N CYS A 146 1.80 -2.54 -9.65
CA CYS A 146 1.01 -2.22 -8.46
C CYS A 146 1.82 -2.43 -7.19
N ARG A 147 2.63 -3.50 -7.13
CA ARG A 147 3.54 -3.75 -6.00
C ARG A 147 4.49 -2.57 -5.77
N LYS A 148 5.07 -1.97 -6.81
CA LYS A 148 5.94 -0.78 -6.65
C LYS A 148 5.19 0.36 -5.93
N VAL A 149 3.93 0.58 -6.29
CA VAL A 149 3.09 1.60 -5.66
C VAL A 149 2.74 1.23 -4.21
N ARG A 150 2.42 -0.04 -3.91
CA ARG A 150 2.19 -0.50 -2.53
C ARG A 150 3.45 -0.39 -1.66
N GLU A 151 4.64 -0.64 -2.23
CA GLU A 151 5.92 -0.44 -1.55
C GLU A 151 6.12 1.04 -1.18
N ILE A 152 5.92 1.98 -2.12
CA ILE A 152 6.08 3.40 -1.78
C ILE A 152 5.01 3.89 -0.80
N VAL A 153 3.77 3.40 -0.88
CA VAL A 153 2.71 3.70 0.10
C VAL A 153 3.14 3.26 1.50
N SER A 154 3.79 2.09 1.61
CA SER A 154 4.32 1.60 2.88
C SER A 154 5.49 2.44 3.39
N ILE A 155 6.43 2.81 2.51
CA ILE A 155 7.59 3.65 2.84
C ILE A 155 7.15 5.05 3.28
N LEU A 156 6.18 5.66 2.60
CA LEU A 156 5.68 6.98 2.95
C LEU A 156 4.70 6.97 4.12
N ASP A 157 4.33 5.78 4.62
CA ASP A 157 3.39 5.57 5.72
C ASP A 157 2.00 6.17 5.46
N LEU A 158 1.50 6.05 4.23
CA LEU A 158 0.23 6.63 3.80
C LEU A 158 -0.94 5.68 4.05
N ASP A 159 -2.08 6.27 4.40
CA ASP A 159 -3.36 5.59 4.43
C ASP A 159 -4.04 5.73 3.07
N VAL A 160 -4.36 4.59 2.45
CA VAL A 160 -4.83 4.54 1.06
C VAL A 160 -6.10 3.73 0.98
N LEU A 161 -7.08 4.21 0.23
CA LEU A 161 -8.26 3.46 -0.17
C LEU A 161 -7.94 2.66 -1.43
N PHE A 162 -7.75 1.36 -1.26
CA PHE A 162 -7.53 0.45 -2.37
C PHE A 162 -8.85 -0.03 -2.97
N TYR A 163 -8.95 0.03 -4.29
CA TYR A 163 -10.01 -0.55 -5.09
C TYR A 163 -9.45 -1.74 -5.87
N PRO A 164 -9.69 -2.98 -5.41
CA PRO A 164 -9.12 -4.12 -6.09
C PRO A 164 -9.65 -4.32 -7.50
N CYS A 165 -8.77 -4.74 -8.41
CA CYS A 165 -9.05 -4.90 -9.83
C CYS A 165 -8.56 -6.27 -10.32
N PRO A 166 -9.01 -7.39 -9.71
CA PRO A 166 -8.62 -8.73 -10.11
C PRO A 166 -9.13 -9.05 -11.53
N LYS A 167 -8.52 -10.02 -12.22
CA LYS A 167 -8.90 -10.46 -13.57
C LYS A 167 -10.34 -10.92 -13.57
N ASN A 168 -11.12 -10.41 -14.52
CA ASN A 168 -12.55 -10.62 -14.63
C ASN A 168 -13.39 -9.99 -13.50
N GLY A 169 -12.81 -9.10 -12.69
CA GLY A 169 -13.56 -8.30 -11.70
C GLY A 169 -14.61 -7.42 -12.39
N PRO A 170 -15.90 -7.52 -12.01
CA PRO A 170 -16.98 -6.81 -12.67
C PRO A 170 -17.11 -5.34 -12.26
N ASN A 171 -16.54 -4.92 -11.13
CA ASN A 171 -16.87 -3.61 -10.54
C ASN A 171 -15.87 -2.51 -10.89
N PHE A 172 -14.60 -2.66 -10.53
CA PHE A 172 -13.66 -1.52 -10.55
C PHE A 172 -12.87 -1.39 -11.85
N ARG A 173 -12.64 -2.49 -12.58
CA ARG A 173 -11.94 -2.41 -13.87
C ARG A 173 -12.72 -1.61 -14.92
N PRO A 174 -14.05 -1.76 -15.08
CA PRO A 174 -14.83 -0.89 -15.98
C PRO A 174 -14.74 0.58 -15.56
N LYS A 175 -14.84 0.88 -14.26
CA LYS A 175 -14.72 2.24 -13.73
C LYS A 175 -13.39 2.90 -14.11
N VAL A 176 -12.27 2.17 -14.07
CA VAL A 176 -10.97 2.71 -14.52
C VAL A 176 -10.95 3.05 -16.02
N VAL A 177 -11.70 2.33 -16.85
CA VAL A 177 -11.86 2.69 -18.28
C VAL A 177 -12.69 3.95 -18.43
N GLU A 178 -13.77 4.08 -17.65
CA GLU A 178 -14.62 5.27 -17.69
C GLU A 178 -13.86 6.53 -17.27
N MET A 179 -13.03 6.43 -16.23
CA MET A 179 -12.26 7.56 -15.69
C MET A 179 -11.00 7.86 -16.52
N GLY A 180 -10.14 6.86 -16.78
CA GLY A 180 -8.84 7.07 -17.41
C GLY A 180 -8.71 6.55 -18.86
N GLY A 181 -9.77 5.95 -19.41
CA GLY A 181 -9.82 5.52 -20.82
C GLY A 181 -9.13 4.20 -21.16
N LYS A 182 -8.44 3.56 -20.21
CA LYS A 182 -7.68 2.31 -20.45
C LYS A 182 -7.77 1.34 -19.28
N LYS A 183 -7.80 0.02 -19.56
CA LYS A 183 -7.69 -1.06 -18.55
C LYS A 183 -6.23 -1.26 -18.11
N GLN A 184 -5.59 -0.21 -17.61
CA GLN A 184 -4.20 -0.20 -17.16
C GLN A 184 -4.13 -0.01 -15.64
N PHE A 185 -3.18 -0.69 -14.98
CA PHE A 185 -3.04 -0.67 -13.52
C PHE A 185 -1.55 -0.58 -13.13
N PRO A 186 -1.20 0.12 -12.04
CA PRO A 186 -2.10 0.85 -11.15
C PRO A 186 -2.66 2.14 -11.78
N TYR A 187 -3.80 2.58 -11.28
CA TYR A 187 -4.38 3.91 -11.55
C TYR A 187 -4.65 4.60 -10.20
N MET A 188 -4.20 5.83 -10.05
CA MET A 188 -4.27 6.58 -8.79
C MET A 188 -5.16 7.81 -8.97
N VAL A 189 -5.99 8.10 -7.98
CA VAL A 189 -6.73 9.36 -7.85
C VAL A 189 -6.45 9.96 -6.48
N ASP A 190 -5.99 11.21 -6.46
CA ASP A 190 -5.76 11.97 -5.23
C ASP A 190 -6.86 13.03 -5.06
N PRO A 191 -7.86 12.79 -4.20
CA PRO A 191 -8.97 13.72 -3.99
C PRO A 191 -8.54 15.00 -3.27
N ASN A 192 -7.33 15.07 -2.71
CA ASN A 192 -6.81 16.26 -2.04
C ASN A 192 -6.29 17.29 -3.05
N THR A 193 -5.93 16.86 -4.26
CA THR A 193 -5.36 17.72 -5.31
C THR A 193 -6.15 17.69 -6.63
N GLY A 194 -7.04 16.70 -6.79
CA GLY A 194 -7.74 16.44 -8.05
C GLY A 194 -6.87 15.74 -9.10
N VAL A 195 -5.67 15.28 -8.73
CA VAL A 195 -4.76 14.60 -9.66
C VAL A 195 -5.17 13.16 -9.85
N GLU A 196 -5.26 12.73 -11.10
CA GLU A 196 -5.46 11.34 -11.51
C GLU A 196 -4.39 10.92 -12.51
N MET A 197 -3.83 9.72 -12.39
CA MET A 197 -2.76 9.28 -13.29
C MET A 197 -2.58 7.75 -13.37
N TYR A 198 -2.01 7.32 -14.49
CA TYR A 198 -1.42 5.99 -14.69
C TYR A 198 0.09 6.03 -14.44
N GLU A 199 0.77 4.95 -14.84
CA GLU A 199 2.22 4.76 -14.81
C GLU A 199 2.79 4.70 -13.40
N SER A 200 3.16 3.48 -12.96
CA SER A 200 3.65 3.25 -11.60
C SER A 200 4.82 4.15 -11.19
N ASP A 201 5.74 4.46 -12.10
CA ASP A 201 6.87 5.36 -11.82
C ASP A 201 6.44 6.81 -11.61
N ASP A 202 5.42 7.28 -12.33
CA ASP A 202 4.93 8.65 -12.20
C ASP A 202 4.07 8.79 -10.94
N ILE A 203 3.27 7.76 -10.61
CA ILE A 203 2.58 7.66 -9.32
C ILE A 203 3.57 7.73 -8.16
N ILE A 204 4.67 6.95 -8.21
CA ILE A 204 5.69 6.95 -7.16
C ILE A 204 6.33 8.34 -7.02
N LYS A 205 6.75 8.96 -8.13
CA LYS A 205 7.30 10.32 -8.12
C LYS A 205 6.32 11.32 -7.55
N TYR A 206 5.04 11.23 -7.92
CA TYR A 206 3.99 12.11 -7.40
C TYR A 206 3.87 11.98 -5.88
N LEU A 207 3.69 10.75 -5.38
CA LEU A 207 3.51 10.47 -3.95
C LEU A 207 4.72 10.95 -3.13
N VAL A 208 5.93 10.69 -3.61
CA VAL A 208 7.17 11.12 -2.95
C VAL A 208 7.30 12.64 -2.92
N ASN A 209 7.01 13.33 -4.02
CA ASN A 209 7.09 14.79 -4.08
C ASN A 209 6.01 15.47 -3.23
N LYS A 210 4.81 14.88 -3.17
CA LYS A 210 3.66 15.48 -2.50
C LYS A 210 3.60 15.15 -1.01
N TYR A 211 3.95 13.92 -0.64
CA TYR A 211 3.75 13.35 0.70
C TYR A 211 5.02 12.76 1.33
N GLY A 212 6.16 12.85 0.65
CA GLY A 212 7.48 12.43 1.12
C GLY A 212 8.48 13.58 1.17
N ASP A 213 9.75 13.24 0.97
CA ASP A 213 10.91 14.13 0.97
C ASP A 213 11.38 14.53 -0.43
N GLY A 214 10.69 14.08 -1.49
CA GLY A 214 11.08 14.33 -2.88
C GLY A 214 12.06 13.30 -3.46
N GLU A 215 12.56 12.34 -2.67
CA GLU A 215 13.52 11.34 -3.13
C GLU A 215 12.89 9.96 -3.33
N VAL A 216 12.93 9.44 -4.56
CA VAL A 216 12.44 8.09 -4.84
C VAL A 216 13.45 7.07 -4.32
N PRO A 217 13.06 6.11 -3.45
CA PRO A 217 13.95 5.09 -2.94
C PRO A 217 14.67 4.33 -4.05
N CYS A 218 15.96 4.05 -3.87
CA CYS A 218 16.81 3.42 -4.89
C CYS A 218 16.15 2.17 -5.53
N LEU A 219 15.62 1.24 -4.72
CA LEU A 219 14.98 0.01 -5.22
C LEU A 219 13.71 0.23 -6.06
N LEU A 220 13.16 1.44 -6.03
CA LEU A 220 12.01 1.87 -6.83
C LEU A 220 12.41 2.75 -8.03
N SER A 221 13.68 3.15 -8.14
CA SER A 221 14.20 4.01 -9.23
C SER A 221 15.16 3.30 -10.20
N LEU A 222 15.38 1.98 -10.07
CA LEU A 222 16.25 1.19 -10.97
C LEU A 222 15.62 0.84 -12.33
N GLY A 223 14.44 1.39 -12.66
CA GLY A 223 13.76 1.17 -13.94
C GLY A 223 13.44 -0.32 -14.19
N PRO A 224 13.85 -0.92 -15.33
CA PRO A 224 13.53 -2.32 -15.66
C PRO A 224 13.96 -3.34 -14.60
N LEU A 225 15.03 -3.08 -13.86
CA LEU A 225 15.49 -3.98 -12.78
C LEU A 225 14.50 -4.01 -11.61
N THR A 226 13.86 -2.88 -11.30
CA THR A 226 12.77 -2.83 -10.32
C THR A 226 11.60 -3.69 -10.78
N THR A 227 11.16 -3.55 -12.04
CA THR A 227 10.06 -4.37 -12.58
C THR A 227 10.41 -5.86 -12.55
N LEU A 228 11.62 -6.24 -12.95
CA LEU A 228 12.08 -7.63 -12.93
C LEU A 228 12.07 -8.22 -11.51
N SER A 229 12.66 -7.53 -10.53
CA SER A 229 12.68 -7.99 -9.13
C SER A 229 11.29 -8.03 -8.50
N THR A 230 10.39 -7.11 -8.85
CA THR A 230 8.98 -7.21 -8.45
C THR A 230 8.26 -8.38 -9.11
N GLY A 231 8.59 -8.75 -10.34
CA GLY A 231 8.09 -9.97 -10.99
C GLY A 231 8.53 -11.24 -10.25
N PHE A 232 9.82 -11.34 -9.90
CA PHE A 232 10.34 -12.46 -9.11
C PHE A 232 9.70 -12.56 -7.72
N ALA A 233 9.41 -11.42 -7.09
CA ALA A 233 8.71 -11.37 -5.80
C ALA A 233 7.31 -12.03 -5.83
N LEU A 234 6.68 -12.18 -7.00
CA LEU A 234 5.37 -12.81 -7.15
C LEU A 234 5.44 -14.35 -7.29
N MET A 235 6.61 -14.94 -7.54
CA MET A 235 6.73 -16.37 -7.86
C MET A 235 6.23 -17.29 -6.74
N GLY A 236 6.52 -16.97 -5.48
CA GLY A 236 6.10 -17.80 -4.34
C GLY A 236 4.58 -17.80 -4.10
N ARG A 237 3.85 -16.91 -4.78
CA ARG A 237 2.39 -16.74 -4.69
C ARG A 237 1.73 -16.70 -6.07
N PHE A 238 2.28 -17.46 -7.02
CA PHE A 238 1.81 -17.44 -8.41
C PHE A 238 0.29 -17.66 -8.51
N GLY A 239 -0.38 -16.74 -9.22
CA GLY A 239 -1.84 -16.77 -9.44
C GLY A 239 -2.71 -16.26 -8.28
N ARG A 240 -2.17 -16.06 -7.08
CA ARG A 240 -2.92 -15.53 -5.94
C ARG A 240 -3.11 -14.02 -6.08
N GLY A 241 -4.30 -13.52 -5.72
CA GLY A 241 -4.64 -12.11 -5.94
C GLY A 241 -4.74 -11.73 -7.43
N HIS A 242 -4.88 -12.72 -8.33
CA HIS A 242 -4.92 -12.49 -9.77
C HIS A 242 -6.33 -12.39 -10.33
N SER A 243 -7.23 -13.30 -9.97
CA SER A 243 -8.54 -13.47 -10.60
C SER A 243 -9.68 -13.28 -9.62
N TYR A 244 -10.79 -12.77 -10.13
CA TYR A 244 -12.00 -12.52 -9.37
C TYR A 244 -12.67 -13.82 -8.95
N THR A 245 -13.13 -13.83 -7.71
CA THR A 245 -14.05 -14.82 -7.14
C THR A 245 -15.38 -14.10 -6.87
N PRO A 246 -16.52 -14.63 -7.32
CA PRO A 246 -17.83 -14.06 -7.03
C PRO A 246 -18.00 -13.70 -5.56
N ALA A 247 -18.38 -12.46 -5.28
CA ALA A 247 -18.48 -11.94 -3.93
C ALA A 247 -19.60 -10.89 -3.78
N LYS A 248 -20.06 -10.72 -2.55
CA LYS A 248 -20.97 -9.66 -2.12
C LYS A 248 -20.19 -8.36 -2.03
N SER A 249 -20.71 -7.28 -2.59
CA SER A 249 -20.10 -5.95 -2.45
C SER A 249 -20.38 -5.36 -1.06
N PRO A 250 -19.35 -4.96 -0.29
CA PRO A 250 -19.56 -4.31 1.00
C PRO A 250 -20.10 -2.88 0.83
N PRO A 251 -21.09 -2.46 1.64
CA PRO A 251 -21.57 -1.07 1.65
C PRO A 251 -20.51 -0.04 2.08
N GLN A 252 -19.58 -0.42 2.94
CA GLN A 252 -18.47 0.41 3.41
C GLN A 252 -17.13 -0.32 3.21
N PRO A 253 -16.05 0.40 2.86
CA PRO A 253 -14.74 -0.22 2.73
C PRO A 253 -14.30 -0.80 4.09
N LEU A 254 -13.68 -1.97 4.06
CA LEU A 254 -13.06 -2.56 5.25
C LEU A 254 -11.81 -1.76 5.63
N VAL A 255 -11.30 -1.93 6.85
CA VAL A 255 -10.02 -1.33 7.26
C VAL A 255 -9.01 -2.44 7.54
N LEU A 256 -7.83 -2.34 6.93
CA LEU A 256 -6.75 -3.29 7.13
C LEU A 256 -5.51 -2.57 7.65
N TRP A 257 -5.09 -2.88 8.87
CA TRP A 257 -3.79 -2.47 9.40
C TRP A 257 -2.74 -3.44 8.88
N ALA A 258 -1.89 -2.96 7.98
CA ALA A 258 -0.97 -3.81 7.21
C ALA A 258 0.16 -2.98 6.60
N TYR A 259 1.14 -3.65 6.01
CA TYR A 259 2.14 -3.01 5.14
C TYR A 259 2.64 -4.02 4.10
N GLU A 260 3.28 -3.54 3.04
CA GLU A 260 3.65 -4.37 1.89
C GLU A 260 4.67 -5.45 2.26
N GLY A 261 5.61 -5.12 3.15
CA GLY A 261 6.69 -6.03 3.56
C GLY A 261 6.26 -7.22 4.42
N SER A 262 5.03 -7.28 4.94
CA SER A 262 4.59 -8.41 5.77
C SER A 262 4.00 -9.55 4.94
N PRO A 263 4.52 -10.80 5.03
CA PRO A 263 3.94 -11.95 4.34
C PRO A 263 2.55 -12.31 4.86
N PHE A 264 2.28 -12.10 6.15
CA PHE A 264 0.96 -12.30 6.75
C PHE A 264 -0.07 -11.31 6.22
N CYS A 265 0.33 -10.07 5.98
CA CYS A 265 -0.55 -9.08 5.38
C CYS A 265 -0.80 -9.37 3.90
N LYS A 266 0.22 -9.88 3.18
CA LYS A 266 0.08 -10.24 1.77
C LYS A 266 -1.02 -11.28 1.55
N VAL A 267 -1.07 -12.35 2.35
CA VAL A 267 -2.10 -13.39 2.18
C VAL A 267 -3.52 -12.86 2.39
N VAL A 268 -3.71 -11.87 3.27
CA VAL A 268 -5.00 -11.20 3.47
C VAL A 268 -5.34 -10.32 2.27
N ARG A 269 -4.39 -9.50 1.80
CA ARG A 269 -4.59 -8.63 0.62
C ARG A 269 -4.92 -9.43 -0.64
N GLU A 270 -4.31 -10.60 -0.83
CA GLU A 270 -4.65 -11.49 -1.93
C GLU A 270 -6.14 -11.85 -1.92
N VAL A 271 -6.73 -12.12 -0.76
CA VAL A 271 -8.15 -12.46 -0.62
C VAL A 271 -9.05 -11.23 -0.77
N LEU A 272 -8.68 -10.09 -0.19
CA LEU A 272 -9.37 -8.81 -0.44
C LEU A 272 -9.41 -8.49 -1.94
N VAL A 273 -8.32 -8.78 -2.65
CA VAL A 273 -8.26 -8.58 -4.10
C VAL A 273 -9.11 -9.59 -4.86
N GLU A 274 -9.00 -10.87 -4.57
CA GLU A 274 -9.78 -11.92 -5.23
C GLU A 274 -11.29 -11.71 -5.06
N LEU A 275 -11.73 -11.24 -3.90
CA LEU A 275 -13.14 -10.96 -3.60
C LEU A 275 -13.58 -9.54 -4.02
N GLU A 276 -12.69 -8.76 -4.65
CA GLU A 276 -12.95 -7.39 -5.09
C GLU A 276 -13.47 -6.47 -3.96
N LEU A 277 -12.89 -6.58 -2.76
CA LEU A 277 -13.33 -5.85 -1.55
C LEU A 277 -12.54 -4.54 -1.37
N PRO A 278 -13.18 -3.35 -1.51
CA PRO A 278 -12.54 -2.08 -1.22
C PRO A 278 -12.11 -2.01 0.25
N HIS A 279 -10.92 -1.49 0.48
CA HIS A 279 -10.39 -1.39 1.84
C HIS A 279 -9.45 -0.20 2.02
N ILE A 280 -9.51 0.42 3.18
CA ILE A 280 -8.53 1.40 3.62
C ILE A 280 -7.36 0.62 4.24
N GLN A 281 -6.19 0.67 3.62
CA GLN A 281 -4.98 0.15 4.25
C GLN A 281 -4.38 1.23 5.16
N ARG A 282 -4.33 0.94 6.47
CA ARG A 282 -3.57 1.72 7.45
C ARG A 282 -2.14 1.20 7.49
N SER A 283 -1.21 1.92 6.87
CA SER A 283 0.17 1.43 6.71
C SER A 283 0.89 1.30 8.06
N CYS A 284 1.37 0.11 8.41
CA CYS A 284 2.05 -0.13 9.69
C CYS A 284 3.49 -0.60 9.51
N ALA A 285 4.21 -0.04 8.54
CA ALA A 285 5.63 -0.34 8.33
C ALA A 285 6.46 -0.01 9.59
N ARG A 286 7.67 -0.58 9.71
CA ARG A 286 8.58 -0.33 10.84
C ARG A 286 8.89 1.17 10.93
N GLY A 287 8.79 1.74 12.13
CA GLY A 287 8.89 3.19 12.39
C GLY A 287 7.61 4.01 12.18
N SER A 288 6.50 3.38 11.80
CA SER A 288 5.20 4.07 11.71
C SER A 288 4.64 4.43 13.09
N PRO A 289 4.17 5.66 13.33
CA PRO A 289 3.49 6.04 14.57
C PRO A 289 2.16 5.28 14.76
N LYS A 290 1.55 4.79 13.68
CA LYS A 290 0.29 4.02 13.72
C LYS A 290 0.43 2.69 14.46
N ARG A 291 1.67 2.20 14.67
CA ARG A 291 1.92 1.05 15.56
C ARG A 291 1.58 1.36 17.01
N GLN A 292 1.89 2.58 17.45
CA GLN A 292 1.49 3.08 18.77
C GLN A 292 -0.02 3.29 18.82
N GLU A 293 -0.63 3.88 17.78
CA GLU A 293 -2.09 4.09 17.75
C GLU A 293 -2.88 2.79 17.92
N LEU A 294 -2.49 1.73 17.19
CA LEU A 294 -3.12 0.42 17.34
C LEU A 294 -2.85 -0.19 18.72
N PHE A 295 -1.64 -0.01 19.25
CA PHE A 295 -1.28 -0.45 20.59
C PHE A 295 -2.09 0.24 21.68
N ASP A 296 -2.27 1.57 21.59
CA ASP A 296 -3.06 2.34 22.56
C ASP A 296 -4.52 1.92 22.57
N ARG A 297 -5.06 1.58 21.39
CA ARG A 297 -6.46 1.16 21.25
C ARG A 297 -6.72 -0.26 21.73
N ILE A 298 -5.82 -1.20 21.43
CA ILE A 298 -6.06 -2.64 21.62
C ILE A 298 -5.22 -3.23 22.76
N GLY A 299 -4.23 -2.51 23.28
CA GLY A 299 -3.24 -2.99 24.25
C GLY A 299 -2.20 -3.93 23.64
N HIS A 300 -2.25 -4.17 22.33
CA HIS A 300 -1.35 -5.07 21.62
C HIS A 300 -1.19 -4.63 20.17
N PHE A 301 0.05 -4.70 19.68
CA PHE A 301 0.35 -4.46 18.27
C PHE A 301 0.72 -5.76 17.58
N GLN A 302 -0.04 -6.08 16.54
CA GLN A 302 0.24 -7.14 15.58
C GLN A 302 -0.46 -6.79 14.27
N VAL A 303 0.11 -7.24 13.14
CA VAL A 303 -0.51 -7.08 11.83
C VAL A 303 -0.41 -8.38 11.03
N PRO A 304 -1.41 -8.72 10.19
CA PRO A 304 -2.59 -7.91 9.88
C PRO A 304 -3.60 -7.82 11.03
N PHE A 305 -4.31 -6.70 11.11
CA PHE A 305 -5.51 -6.51 11.91
C PHE A 305 -6.62 -5.99 11.00
N LEU A 306 -7.76 -6.67 10.98
CA LEU A 306 -8.91 -6.34 10.15
C LEU A 306 -9.98 -5.67 11.02
N GLU A 307 -10.58 -4.60 10.49
CA GLU A 307 -11.85 -4.07 10.98
C GLU A 307 -12.87 -4.13 9.84
N ASP A 308 -14.01 -4.74 10.10
CA ASP A 308 -15.12 -4.82 9.17
C ASP A 308 -16.30 -3.98 9.68
N PRO A 309 -16.47 -2.73 9.22
CA PRO A 309 -17.56 -1.87 9.66
C PRO A 309 -18.94 -2.36 9.18
N ASN A 310 -18.99 -3.33 8.27
CA ASN A 310 -20.25 -3.88 7.77
C ASN A 310 -20.83 -4.96 8.70
N THR A 311 -20.00 -5.56 9.54
CA THR A 311 -20.38 -6.61 10.49
C THR A 311 -20.08 -6.26 11.95
N GLY A 312 -19.19 -5.30 12.19
CA GLY A 312 -18.66 -4.95 13.51
C GLY A 312 -17.51 -5.85 13.98
N VAL A 313 -17.00 -6.75 13.13
CA VAL A 313 -15.89 -7.65 13.48
C VAL A 313 -14.56 -6.90 13.45
N GLU A 314 -13.78 -7.06 14.50
CA GLU A 314 -12.38 -6.67 14.58
C GLU A 314 -11.54 -7.89 14.98
N MET A 315 -10.46 -8.18 14.26
CA MET A 315 -9.70 -9.42 14.50
C MET A 315 -8.24 -9.38 14.03
N PHE A 316 -7.41 -10.16 14.71
CA PHE A 316 -6.05 -10.50 14.29
C PHE A 316 -6.02 -11.85 13.55
N GLU A 317 -4.81 -12.36 13.33
CA GLU A 317 -4.50 -13.66 12.75
C GLU A 317 -4.86 -13.78 11.27
N SER A 318 -3.83 -13.80 10.42
CA SER A 318 -4.02 -13.71 8.97
C SER A 318 -4.84 -14.86 8.38
N ALA A 319 -4.73 -16.07 8.93
CA ALA A 319 -5.44 -17.23 8.38
C ALA A 319 -6.95 -17.16 8.72
N GLU A 320 -7.26 -16.67 9.90
CA GLU A 320 -8.60 -16.50 10.45
C GLU A 320 -9.28 -15.33 9.75
N ILE A 321 -8.55 -14.24 9.50
CA ILE A 321 -9.00 -13.15 8.63
C ILE A 321 -9.35 -13.68 7.24
N VAL A 322 -8.50 -14.51 6.64
CA VAL A 322 -8.76 -15.11 5.32
C VAL A 322 -10.03 -15.96 5.33
N ASP A 323 -10.17 -16.83 6.33
CA ASP A 323 -11.34 -17.70 6.46
C ASP A 323 -12.62 -16.88 6.71
N TYR A 324 -12.55 -15.84 7.55
CA TYR A 324 -13.63 -14.88 7.78
C TYR A 324 -14.07 -14.16 6.50
N LEU A 325 -13.13 -13.59 5.74
CA LEU A 325 -13.43 -12.85 4.52
C LEU A 325 -14.13 -13.76 3.50
N ARG A 326 -13.65 -15.00 3.33
CA ARG A 326 -14.26 -15.97 2.42
C ARG A 326 -15.64 -16.39 2.88
N ALA A 327 -15.82 -16.72 4.16
CA ALA A 327 -17.11 -17.13 4.70
C ALA A 327 -18.16 -16.01 4.63
N THR A 328 -17.73 -14.76 4.82
CA THR A 328 -18.63 -13.60 4.89
C THR A 328 -19.01 -13.09 3.49
N TYR A 329 -18.03 -12.93 2.61
CA TYR A 329 -18.18 -12.19 1.37
C TYR A 329 -18.25 -13.04 0.11
N ALA A 330 -17.67 -14.24 0.06
CA ALA A 330 -17.78 -15.07 -1.14
C ALA A 330 -19.24 -15.50 -1.41
N LEU A 331 -19.56 -15.72 -2.69
CA LEU A 331 -20.87 -16.17 -3.17
C LEU A 331 -20.86 -17.63 -3.62
#